data_AF-A0A1M7CN30-F1
#
_entry.id   AF-A0A1M7CN30-F1
#
_cell.length_a   1.000
_cell.length_b   1.000
_cell.length_c   1.000
_cell.angle_alpha   90.00
_cell.angle_beta   90.00
_cell.angle_gamma   90.00
#
_symmetry.space_group_name_H-M   'P 1'
#
loop_
_entity.id
_entity.type
_entity.pdbx_description
1 polymer ?
#
loop_
_entity_poly.entity_id
_entity_poly.type
_entity_poly.pdbx_seq_one_letter_code
_entity_poly.pdbx_strand_id
1 'polypeptide(L)'
;MQRKVLDNLYRQGGLTLFAFPCEQADTQKSAIPLESLQNLALALNAGASFVLMDFSGKHPFNDTVLKRSLPENDDQFRELYHLLQEIKKTTPQVIGILPQEVTEVQARYLALIARGLIIADNDEPNSDTAAIYLEDAPSLQKIPLLWLHKFVPNRRRFPGAAKAVKRSVSLFGEVRKSNWQTNPAGFVKIIENLHKLEILRKNPLDGISKVFKRFFPLFLLLAITIPFFFFSHLEPGVSNIRNRTQERDHLSVAPSFEYVFDGKETMQRIARYAIGRFNATITNERMIRQYVNVTLDENGYDGKSWEKNGFHIPPAGTTIKYSRPDYLGQTATDSIGAAWKYWTSIVSDSISYLTEFYHAKPSANQRQHNGIDLASRQGARILAPFAAKAWTSKDERGGVIIGLVREKDVILFMHCDKLLYLDGQEVMAGDPIATVGITGHTTGPHAHVVTGLIDRNGDKRIGNVRYKVIDPIKWFYLFKPNSP
;
A
#
# COMPACT_ATOMS: atom_id res chain seq x y z
N MET A 1 -5.51 -13.75 -8.49
CA MET A 1 -6.80 -13.18 -8.91
C MET A 1 -7.04 -11.90 -8.11
N GLN A 2 -7.31 -10.76 -8.76
CA GLN A 2 -7.63 -9.51 -8.06
C GLN A 2 -8.94 -9.68 -7.26
N ARG A 3 -9.04 -9.05 -6.07
CA ARG A 3 -10.19 -9.16 -5.17
C ARG A 3 -11.54 -8.87 -5.86
N LYS A 4 -11.58 -7.84 -6.72
CA LYS A 4 -12.76 -7.47 -7.51
C LYS A 4 -13.24 -8.56 -8.47
N VAL A 5 -12.32 -9.34 -9.05
CA VAL A 5 -12.65 -10.45 -9.97
C VAL A 5 -13.23 -11.62 -9.20
N LEU A 6 -12.67 -11.93 -8.03
CA LEU A 6 -13.18 -12.98 -7.16
C LEU A 6 -14.60 -12.66 -6.66
N ASP A 7 -14.83 -11.41 -6.27
CA ASP A 7 -16.16 -10.94 -5.84
C ASP A 7 -17.19 -11.01 -6.99
N ASN A 8 -16.78 -10.73 -8.23
CA ASN A 8 -17.63 -10.87 -9.41
C ASN A 8 -18.00 -12.34 -9.69
N LEU A 9 -17.01 -13.25 -9.69
CA LEU A 9 -17.26 -14.69 -9.90
C LEU A 9 -18.15 -15.31 -8.81
N TYR A 10 -18.04 -14.82 -7.57
CA TYR A 10 -18.94 -15.22 -6.50
C TYR A 10 -20.39 -14.80 -6.82
N ARG A 11 -20.60 -13.57 -7.27
CA ARG A 11 -21.92 -13.00 -7.62
C ARG A 11 -22.59 -13.68 -8.82
N GLN A 12 -21.85 -14.40 -9.66
CA GLN A 12 -22.43 -15.22 -10.75
C GLN A 12 -23.28 -16.40 -10.25
N GLY A 13 -23.31 -16.64 -8.94
CA GLY A 13 -24.28 -17.57 -8.35
C GLY A 13 -23.81 -19.01 -8.24
N GLY A 14 -24.38 -19.75 -7.28
CA GLY A 14 -23.93 -21.09 -6.89
C GLY A 14 -25.03 -21.92 -6.26
N LEU A 15 -24.86 -23.24 -6.28
CA LEU A 15 -25.73 -24.19 -5.59
C LEU A 15 -25.04 -24.65 -4.30
N THR A 16 -25.66 -24.39 -3.16
CA THR A 16 -25.23 -24.90 -1.85
C THR A 16 -26.17 -26.04 -1.45
N LEU A 17 -25.61 -27.21 -1.18
CA LEU A 17 -26.39 -28.39 -0.81
C LEU A 17 -26.46 -28.53 0.72
N PHE A 18 -27.63 -28.91 1.22
CA PHE A 18 -27.86 -29.30 2.61
C PHE A 18 -28.27 -30.77 2.65
N ALA A 19 -27.59 -31.55 3.49
CA ALA A 19 -27.94 -32.93 3.79
C ALA A 19 -28.34 -33.06 5.26
N PHE A 20 -29.41 -33.82 5.49
CA PHE A 20 -29.97 -34.17 6.80
C PHE A 20 -30.06 -35.70 6.89
N PRO A 21 -28.97 -36.40 7.26
CA PRO A 21 -28.88 -37.86 7.15
C PRO A 21 -29.73 -38.65 8.16
N CYS A 22 -30.09 -38.06 9.30
CA CYS A 22 -30.86 -38.73 10.37
C CYS A 22 -32.35 -38.97 10.03
N GLU A 23 -32.88 -40.12 10.48
CA GLU A 23 -34.32 -40.39 10.62
C GLU A 23 -34.81 -40.00 12.02
N GLN A 24 -35.83 -39.14 12.12
CA GLN A 24 -36.56 -38.98 13.38
C GLN A 24 -37.65 -40.07 13.45
N ALA A 25 -37.37 -41.11 14.25
CA ALA A 25 -38.21 -42.31 14.36
C ALA A 25 -39.48 -42.16 15.22
N ASP A 26 -39.80 -40.98 15.77
CA ASP A 26 -41.03 -40.84 16.55
C ASP A 26 -41.50 -39.39 16.66
N THR A 27 -42.83 -39.19 16.63
CA THR A 27 -43.59 -37.93 16.73
C THR A 27 -43.72 -37.07 15.45
N GLN A 28 -44.87 -36.38 15.33
CA GLN A 28 -45.37 -35.52 14.25
C GLN A 28 -44.48 -34.33 13.82
N LYS A 29 -43.17 -34.36 14.13
CA LYS A 29 -42.17 -33.43 13.60
C LYS A 29 -41.40 -34.11 12.46
N SER A 30 -41.99 -34.12 11.26
CA SER A 30 -41.14 -33.67 10.15
C SER A 30 -40.89 -32.18 10.44
N ALA A 31 -39.72 -31.62 10.26
CA ALA A 31 -39.04 -31.61 9.01
C ALA A 31 -37.78 -30.78 9.23
N ILE A 32 -36.78 -31.03 8.41
CA ILE A 32 -35.84 -30.02 7.92
C ILE A 32 -36.33 -28.58 8.23
N PRO A 33 -35.58 -27.76 9.00
CA PRO A 33 -36.08 -26.49 9.51
C PRO A 33 -36.20 -25.47 8.38
N LEU A 34 -37.32 -25.58 7.65
CA LEU A 34 -37.54 -24.94 6.37
C LEU A 34 -37.54 -23.42 6.49
N GLU A 35 -38.18 -22.89 7.54
CA GLU A 35 -38.22 -21.46 7.80
C GLU A 35 -36.80 -20.90 7.99
N SER A 36 -35.93 -21.63 8.71
CA SER A 36 -34.52 -21.26 8.86
C SER A 36 -33.76 -21.32 7.53
N LEU A 37 -34.06 -22.31 6.67
CA LEU A 37 -33.46 -22.41 5.34
C LEU A 37 -33.93 -21.29 4.40
N GLN A 38 -35.21 -20.91 4.46
CA GLN A 38 -35.78 -19.80 3.69
C GLN A 38 -35.14 -18.48 4.13
N ASN A 39 -35.05 -18.24 5.43
CA ASN A 39 -34.39 -17.05 5.99
C ASN A 39 -32.90 -16.99 5.60
N LEU A 40 -32.20 -18.14 5.60
CA LEU A 40 -30.82 -18.21 5.14
C LEU A 40 -30.70 -17.95 3.64
N ALA A 41 -31.57 -18.53 2.82
CA ALA A 41 -31.57 -18.34 1.38
C ALA A 41 -31.86 -16.88 0.99
N LEU A 42 -32.79 -16.24 1.71
CA LEU A 42 -33.08 -14.82 1.57
C LEU A 42 -31.87 -13.96 1.96
N ALA A 43 -31.19 -14.29 3.07
CA ALA A 43 -29.98 -13.59 3.51
C ALA A 43 -28.80 -13.75 2.53
N LEU A 44 -28.62 -14.92 1.91
CA LEU A 44 -27.60 -15.16 0.88
C LEU A 44 -27.77 -14.26 -0.34
N ASN A 45 -29.01 -13.89 -0.67
CA ASN A 45 -29.34 -13.01 -1.79
C ASN A 45 -29.69 -11.58 -1.34
N ALA A 46 -29.20 -11.17 -0.16
CA ALA A 46 -29.38 -9.81 0.38
C ALA A 46 -30.84 -9.33 0.45
N GLY A 47 -31.79 -10.25 0.67
CA GLY A 47 -33.21 -9.91 0.81
C GLY A 47 -34.03 -9.90 -0.48
N ALA A 48 -33.42 -10.09 -1.66
CA ALA A 48 -34.09 -9.85 -2.94
C ALA A 48 -35.06 -10.98 -3.35
N SER A 49 -34.62 -12.23 -3.32
CA SER A 49 -35.39 -13.42 -3.66
C SER A 49 -34.68 -14.66 -3.14
N PHE A 50 -35.41 -15.78 -3.02
CA PHE A 50 -34.81 -17.06 -2.69
C PHE A 50 -35.40 -18.18 -3.53
N VAL A 51 -34.59 -19.21 -3.81
CA VAL A 51 -35.02 -20.45 -4.46
C VAL A 51 -34.47 -21.61 -3.66
N LEU A 52 -35.38 -22.50 -3.27
CA LEU A 52 -35.10 -23.76 -2.61
C LEU A 52 -35.46 -24.92 -3.54
N MET A 53 -34.52 -25.83 -3.77
CA MET A 53 -34.76 -27.06 -4.51
C MET A 53 -34.85 -28.23 -3.54
N ASP A 54 -35.93 -29.00 -3.60
CA ASP A 54 -36.09 -30.22 -2.83
C ASP A 54 -35.83 -31.43 -3.73
N PHE A 55 -34.72 -32.14 -3.47
CA PHE A 55 -34.38 -33.38 -4.15
C PHE A 55 -34.89 -34.64 -3.44
N SER A 56 -35.46 -34.51 -2.24
CA SER A 56 -36.01 -35.64 -1.48
C SER A 56 -37.39 -36.06 -1.97
N GLY A 57 -38.17 -35.12 -2.51
CA GLY A 57 -39.55 -35.35 -2.95
C GLY A 57 -40.55 -35.60 -1.80
N LYS A 58 -40.10 -35.61 -0.54
CA LYS A 58 -40.88 -36.03 0.64
C LYS A 58 -41.69 -34.90 1.30
N HIS A 59 -41.49 -33.64 0.94
CA HIS A 59 -42.12 -32.53 1.65
C HIS A 59 -43.33 -31.91 0.94
N PRO A 60 -44.43 -31.59 1.66
CA PRO A 60 -45.60 -30.93 1.10
C PRO A 60 -45.36 -29.42 1.06
N PHE A 61 -45.07 -28.85 -0.11
CA PHE A 61 -44.85 -27.40 -0.26
C PHE A 61 -45.71 -26.78 -1.36
N ASN A 62 -46.22 -25.58 -1.08
CA ASN A 62 -46.81 -24.62 -2.02
C ASN A 62 -45.78 -24.14 -3.06
N ASP A 63 -46.26 -23.47 -4.11
CA ASP A 63 -45.63 -22.96 -5.35
C ASP A 63 -44.20 -22.35 -5.29
N THR A 64 -43.61 -22.16 -4.10
CA THR A 64 -42.30 -21.56 -3.84
C THR A 64 -41.11 -22.52 -3.82
N VAL A 65 -41.29 -23.84 -3.74
CA VAL A 65 -40.18 -24.83 -3.68
C VAL A 65 -40.17 -25.72 -4.92
N LEU A 66 -39.04 -25.78 -5.62
CA LEU A 66 -38.91 -26.59 -6.84
C LEU A 66 -38.59 -28.05 -6.48
N LYS A 67 -39.54 -28.95 -6.72
CA LYS A 67 -39.35 -30.40 -6.58
C LYS A 67 -38.65 -30.97 -7.80
N ARG A 68 -37.54 -31.69 -7.60
CA ARG A 68 -36.83 -32.38 -8.68
C ARG A 68 -36.25 -33.70 -8.20
N SER A 69 -36.13 -34.67 -9.10
CA SER A 69 -35.32 -35.86 -8.84
C SER A 69 -33.84 -35.52 -9.04
N LEU A 70 -32.97 -36.27 -8.35
CA LEU A 70 -31.54 -36.25 -8.66
C LEU A 70 -31.31 -36.92 -10.03
N PRO A 71 -30.34 -36.43 -10.82
CA PRO A 71 -30.06 -36.99 -12.13
C PRO A 71 -29.40 -38.36 -12.01
N GLU A 72 -29.88 -39.32 -12.80
CA GLU A 72 -29.32 -40.67 -12.90
C GLU A 72 -28.55 -40.90 -14.20
N ASN A 73 -28.75 -40.03 -15.19
CA ASN A 73 -28.10 -40.07 -16.49
C ASN A 73 -27.72 -38.66 -17.00
N ASP A 74 -26.94 -38.61 -18.08
CA ASP A 74 -26.39 -37.37 -18.62
C ASP A 74 -27.45 -36.39 -19.14
N ASP A 75 -28.57 -36.90 -19.66
CA ASP A 75 -29.64 -36.05 -20.19
C ASP A 75 -30.40 -35.36 -19.07
N GLN A 76 -30.78 -36.10 -18.02
CA GLN A 76 -31.36 -35.52 -16.80
C GLN A 76 -30.40 -34.52 -16.15
N PHE A 77 -29.09 -34.79 -16.18
CA PHE A 77 -28.09 -33.86 -15.67
C PHE A 77 -28.04 -32.56 -16.49
N ARG A 78 -28.07 -32.64 -17.82
CA ARG A 78 -28.10 -31.46 -18.69
C ARG A 78 -29.35 -30.61 -18.45
N GLU A 79 -30.51 -31.24 -18.34
CA GLU A 79 -31.77 -30.54 -18.03
C GLU A 79 -31.67 -29.79 -16.70
N LEU A 80 -31.21 -30.46 -15.65
CA LEU A 80 -30.99 -29.84 -14.34
C LEU A 80 -29.98 -28.68 -14.42
N TYR A 81 -28.90 -28.87 -15.17
CA TYR A 81 -27.88 -27.84 -15.35
C TYR A 81 -28.45 -26.60 -16.06
N HIS A 82 -29.18 -26.76 -17.16
CA HIS A 82 -29.82 -25.66 -17.88
C HIS A 82 -30.82 -24.91 -17.01
N LEU A 83 -31.66 -25.64 -16.28
CA LEU A 83 -32.59 -25.05 -15.30
C LEU A 83 -31.85 -24.19 -14.27
N LEU A 84 -30.75 -24.71 -13.72
CA LEU A 84 -29.93 -23.97 -12.75
C LEU A 84 -29.33 -22.69 -13.36
N GLN A 85 -28.93 -22.70 -14.64
CA GLN A 85 -28.44 -21.48 -15.30
C GLN A 85 -29.55 -20.45 -15.50
N GLU A 86 -30.76 -20.86 -15.85
CA GLU A 86 -31.91 -19.95 -15.96
C GLU A 86 -32.28 -19.34 -14.61
N ILE A 87 -32.34 -20.16 -13.55
CA ILE A 87 -32.64 -19.68 -12.20
C ILE A 87 -31.58 -18.69 -11.71
N LYS A 88 -30.29 -18.93 -11.98
CA LYS A 88 -29.20 -18.04 -11.58
C LYS A 88 -29.30 -16.63 -12.16
N LYS A 89 -30.01 -16.44 -13.28
CA LYS A 89 -30.26 -15.09 -13.83
C LYS A 89 -31.14 -14.23 -12.92
N THR A 90 -32.03 -14.86 -12.14
CA THR A 90 -32.96 -14.17 -11.24
C THR A 90 -32.50 -14.25 -9.78
N THR A 91 -32.06 -15.43 -9.34
CA THR A 91 -31.66 -15.70 -7.96
C THR A 91 -30.27 -16.34 -7.95
N PRO A 92 -29.20 -15.56 -7.68
CA PRO A 92 -27.83 -16.04 -7.86
C PRO A 92 -27.47 -17.22 -6.95
N GLN A 93 -27.80 -17.17 -5.65
CA GLN A 93 -27.52 -18.26 -4.73
C GLN A 93 -28.76 -19.13 -4.53
N VAL A 94 -28.61 -20.43 -4.80
CA VAL A 94 -29.67 -21.44 -4.69
C VAL A 94 -29.30 -22.43 -3.60
N ILE A 95 -30.28 -22.82 -2.77
CA ILE A 95 -30.11 -23.88 -1.77
C ILE A 95 -30.82 -25.15 -2.26
N GLY A 96 -30.09 -26.27 -2.24
CA GLY A 96 -30.65 -27.59 -2.55
C GLY A 96 -30.70 -28.48 -1.31
N ILE A 97 -31.82 -29.16 -1.08
CA ILE A 97 -31.99 -30.14 -0.01
C ILE A 97 -31.80 -31.53 -0.61
N LEU A 98 -30.88 -32.31 -0.06
CA LEU A 98 -30.61 -33.68 -0.50
C LEU A 98 -31.52 -34.71 0.20
N PRO A 99 -31.87 -35.82 -0.47
CA PRO A 99 -32.50 -36.97 0.17
C PRO A 99 -31.60 -37.61 1.23
N GLN A 100 -32.19 -38.44 2.10
CA GLN A 100 -31.48 -39.20 3.13
C GLN A 100 -30.51 -40.23 2.55
N GLU A 101 -30.74 -40.68 1.32
CA GLU A 101 -29.87 -41.59 0.60
C GLU A 101 -29.52 -40.99 -0.76
N VAL A 102 -28.24 -40.95 -1.08
CA VAL A 102 -27.73 -40.47 -2.37
C VAL A 102 -26.82 -41.55 -2.93
N THR A 103 -27.11 -42.01 -4.15
CA THR A 103 -26.25 -42.97 -4.83
C THR A 103 -24.97 -42.31 -5.32
N GLU A 104 -23.89 -43.07 -5.50
CA GLU A 104 -22.62 -42.51 -6.01
C GLU A 104 -22.76 -41.90 -7.42
N VAL A 105 -23.68 -42.40 -8.26
CA VAL A 105 -23.97 -41.80 -9.58
C VAL A 105 -24.52 -40.39 -9.43
N GLN A 106 -25.53 -40.22 -8.58
CA GLN A 106 -26.12 -38.91 -8.29
C GLN A 106 -25.09 -37.98 -7.61
N ALA A 107 -24.29 -38.51 -6.69
CA ALA A 107 -23.22 -37.78 -6.02
C ALA A 107 -22.17 -37.23 -7.01
N ARG A 108 -21.82 -37.99 -8.05
CA ARG A 108 -20.91 -37.54 -9.11
C ARG A 108 -21.48 -36.33 -9.86
N TYR A 109 -22.75 -36.35 -10.22
CA TYR A 109 -23.40 -35.21 -10.88
C TYR A 109 -23.49 -33.99 -9.96
N LEU A 110 -23.89 -34.18 -8.70
CA LEU A 110 -23.93 -33.11 -7.70
C LEU A 110 -22.56 -32.45 -7.51
N ALA A 111 -21.48 -33.22 -7.50
CA ALA A 111 -20.12 -32.70 -7.37
C ALA A 111 -19.66 -31.80 -8.54
N LEU A 112 -20.31 -31.88 -9.70
CA LEU A 112 -20.02 -31.01 -10.85
C LEU A 112 -20.67 -29.63 -10.73
N ILE A 113 -21.83 -29.54 -10.06
CA ILE A 113 -22.67 -28.33 -10.05
C ILE A 113 -22.69 -27.61 -8.71
N ALA A 114 -22.48 -28.32 -7.60
CA ALA A 114 -22.50 -27.75 -6.27
C ALA A 114 -21.20 -27.02 -5.93
N ARG A 115 -21.32 -25.89 -5.21
CA ARG A 115 -20.18 -25.12 -4.69
C ARG A 115 -19.84 -25.44 -3.23
N GLY A 116 -20.78 -26.06 -2.52
CA GLY A 116 -20.58 -26.44 -1.14
C GLY A 116 -21.62 -27.47 -0.72
N LEU A 117 -21.24 -28.31 0.23
CA LEU A 117 -22.10 -29.27 0.91
C LEU A 117 -22.09 -28.96 2.41
N ILE A 118 -23.27 -28.81 3.00
CA ILE A 118 -23.46 -28.58 4.42
C ILE A 118 -24.16 -29.81 4.99
N ILE A 119 -23.53 -30.44 5.97
CA ILE A 119 -24.15 -31.53 6.74
C ILE A 119 -24.60 -30.92 8.06
N ALA A 120 -25.91 -30.78 8.18
CA ALA A 120 -26.58 -30.17 9.32
C ALA A 120 -27.33 -31.27 10.06
N ASP A 121 -26.68 -31.83 11.07
CA ASP A 121 -27.28 -32.82 11.95
C ASP A 121 -26.71 -32.57 13.33
N ASN A 122 -27.49 -31.94 14.22
CA ASN A 122 -26.99 -31.47 15.51
C ASN A 122 -27.56 -32.26 16.69
N ASP A 123 -28.56 -33.10 16.43
CA ASP A 123 -29.41 -33.67 17.47
C ASP A 123 -29.10 -35.15 17.75
N GLU A 124 -28.29 -35.81 16.91
CA GLU A 124 -27.82 -37.18 17.18
C GLU A 124 -26.69 -37.26 18.23
N PRO A 125 -26.68 -38.32 19.06
CA PRO A 125 -25.65 -38.54 20.08
C PRO A 125 -24.30 -38.97 19.48
N ASN A 126 -24.26 -39.42 18.22
CA ASN A 126 -23.05 -39.85 17.52
C ASN A 126 -23.04 -39.33 16.07
N SER A 127 -21.86 -39.29 15.45
CA SER A 127 -21.71 -38.84 14.06
C SER A 127 -21.83 -39.96 13.03
N ASP A 128 -22.26 -41.15 13.42
CA ASP A 128 -22.07 -42.35 12.62
C ASP A 128 -23.00 -42.33 11.39
N THR A 129 -24.27 -41.94 11.55
CA THR A 129 -25.24 -41.82 10.45
C THR A 129 -24.76 -40.84 9.38
N ALA A 130 -24.33 -39.64 9.81
CA ALA A 130 -23.80 -38.63 8.91
C ALA A 130 -22.44 -39.01 8.29
N ALA A 131 -21.65 -39.85 8.97
CA ALA A 131 -20.40 -40.37 8.43
C ALA A 131 -20.65 -41.46 7.37
N ILE A 132 -21.60 -42.38 7.62
CA ILE A 132 -22.05 -43.41 6.67
C ILE A 132 -22.54 -42.75 5.38
N TYR A 133 -23.39 -41.72 5.48
CA TYR A 133 -23.87 -40.95 4.34
C TYR A 133 -22.73 -40.42 3.42
N LEU A 134 -21.61 -39.98 4.01
CA LEU A 134 -20.46 -39.54 3.22
C LEU A 134 -19.63 -40.69 2.66
N GLU A 135 -19.56 -41.83 3.33
CA GLU A 135 -18.82 -43.01 2.86
C GLU A 135 -19.56 -43.71 1.71
N ASP A 136 -20.89 -43.73 1.72
CA ASP A 136 -21.72 -44.32 0.66
C ASP A 136 -21.68 -43.50 -0.64
N ALA A 137 -21.39 -42.20 -0.54
CA ALA A 137 -21.24 -41.28 -1.66
C ALA A 137 -19.86 -40.57 -1.70
N PRO A 138 -18.77 -41.30 -2.03
CA PRO A 138 -17.41 -40.75 -2.06
C PRO A 138 -17.24 -39.47 -2.91
N SER A 139 -18.05 -39.28 -3.95
CA SER A 139 -17.97 -38.07 -4.77
C SER A 139 -18.43 -36.81 -4.03
N LEU A 140 -19.32 -36.91 -3.03
CA LEU A 140 -19.68 -35.78 -2.16
C LEU A 140 -18.49 -35.30 -1.30
N GLN A 141 -17.58 -36.21 -0.94
CA GLN A 141 -16.37 -35.87 -0.16
C GLN A 141 -15.41 -34.93 -0.91
N LYS A 142 -15.57 -34.77 -2.23
CA LYS A 142 -14.75 -33.88 -3.07
C LYS A 142 -15.26 -32.43 -3.07
N ILE A 143 -16.53 -32.22 -2.72
CA ILE A 143 -17.17 -30.92 -2.62
C ILE A 143 -16.66 -30.21 -1.35
N PRO A 144 -16.46 -28.88 -1.36
CA PRO A 144 -16.19 -28.13 -0.13
C PRO A 144 -17.26 -28.40 0.94
N LEU A 145 -16.87 -29.10 1.99
CA LEU A 145 -17.77 -29.55 3.06
C LEU A 145 -17.82 -28.55 4.22
N LEU A 146 -18.99 -28.37 4.81
CA LEU A 146 -19.21 -27.75 6.11
C LEU A 146 -19.92 -28.75 7.03
N TRP A 147 -19.22 -29.20 8.06
CA TRP A 147 -19.66 -30.21 9.01
C TRP A 147 -20.15 -29.52 10.30
N LEU A 148 -21.46 -29.40 10.45
CA LEU A 148 -22.05 -28.71 11.59
C LEU A 148 -22.24 -29.64 12.80
N HIS A 149 -22.29 -30.96 12.57
CA HIS A 149 -22.49 -31.96 13.61
C HIS A 149 -21.45 -31.86 14.74
N LYS A 150 -21.92 -31.97 15.98
CA LYS A 150 -21.12 -31.77 17.20
C LYS A 150 -19.90 -32.68 17.26
N PHE A 151 -20.10 -33.97 16.99
CA PHE A 151 -19.05 -34.99 16.99
C PHE A 151 -18.36 -35.09 15.64
N VAL A 152 -17.06 -35.41 15.66
CA VAL A 152 -16.23 -35.63 14.47
C VAL A 152 -16.19 -37.13 14.17
N PRO A 153 -16.29 -37.57 12.90
CA PRO A 153 -16.27 -38.99 12.54
C PRO A 153 -15.02 -39.72 13.03
N ASN A 154 -15.20 -40.96 13.51
CA ASN A 154 -14.08 -41.79 13.94
C ASN A 154 -13.23 -42.21 12.73
N ARG A 155 -11.96 -41.76 12.72
CA ARG A 155 -11.01 -42.00 11.61
C ARG A 155 -10.75 -43.49 11.31
N ARG A 156 -10.86 -44.39 12.29
CA ARG A 156 -10.65 -45.83 12.07
C ARG A 156 -11.84 -46.49 11.40
N ARG A 157 -13.05 -46.04 11.71
CA ARG A 157 -14.31 -46.60 11.21
C ARG A 157 -14.72 -45.97 9.87
N PHE A 158 -14.52 -44.66 9.74
CA PHE A 158 -14.94 -43.85 8.58
C PHE A 158 -13.76 -42.99 8.07
N PRO A 159 -12.78 -43.60 7.38
CA PRO A 159 -11.56 -42.92 6.98
C PRO A 159 -11.78 -41.82 5.92
N GLY A 160 -12.72 -42.00 5.00
CA GLY A 160 -13.08 -41.03 3.96
C GLY A 160 -13.78 -39.82 4.56
N ALA A 161 -14.85 -40.05 5.33
CA ALA A 161 -15.60 -39.00 6.01
C ALA A 161 -14.71 -38.19 6.96
N ALA A 162 -13.91 -38.87 7.80
CA ALA A 162 -12.99 -38.19 8.73
C ALA A 162 -11.94 -37.33 7.98
N LYS A 163 -11.45 -37.80 6.83
CA LYS A 163 -10.49 -37.05 6.00
C LYS A 163 -11.15 -35.85 5.33
N ALA A 164 -12.39 -35.97 4.87
CA ALA A 164 -13.16 -34.87 4.30
C ALA A 164 -13.41 -33.78 5.35
N VAL A 165 -13.89 -34.17 6.54
CA VAL A 165 -14.12 -33.24 7.66
C VAL A 165 -12.82 -32.57 8.11
N LYS A 166 -11.70 -33.31 8.21
CA LYS A 166 -10.42 -32.71 8.59
C LYS A 166 -9.88 -31.69 7.59
N ARG A 167 -10.16 -31.88 6.29
CA ARG A 167 -9.79 -30.94 5.22
C ARG A 167 -10.68 -29.70 5.18
N SER A 168 -11.86 -29.78 5.79
CA SER A 168 -12.84 -28.72 5.77
C SER A 168 -12.54 -27.59 6.77
N VAL A 169 -13.17 -26.44 6.54
CA VAL A 169 -13.10 -25.25 7.42
C VAL A 169 -13.97 -25.43 8.69
N SER A 170 -14.66 -26.56 8.82
CA SER A 170 -15.66 -26.82 9.86
C SER A 170 -15.10 -26.89 11.28
N LEU A 171 -13.79 -27.14 11.43
CA LEU A 171 -13.13 -27.24 12.74
C LEU A 171 -12.60 -25.90 13.25
N PHE A 172 -12.70 -24.81 12.47
CA PHE A 172 -12.34 -23.49 12.96
C PHE A 172 -13.35 -22.98 13.99
N GLY A 173 -12.85 -22.35 15.05
CA GLY A 173 -13.67 -21.92 16.19
C GLY A 173 -14.79 -20.93 15.85
N GLU A 174 -14.61 -20.12 14.80
CA GLU A 174 -15.64 -19.18 14.32
C GLU A 174 -16.86 -19.91 13.74
N VAL A 175 -16.64 -20.97 12.95
CA VAL A 175 -17.70 -21.78 12.35
C VAL A 175 -18.47 -22.53 13.43
N ARG A 176 -17.77 -23.10 14.42
CA ARG A 176 -18.39 -23.84 15.54
C ARG A 176 -19.24 -22.98 16.47
N LYS A 177 -18.95 -21.68 16.56
CA LYS A 177 -19.73 -20.71 17.37
C LYS A 177 -20.93 -20.14 16.61
N SER A 178 -20.93 -20.23 15.28
CA SER A 178 -22.02 -19.73 14.45
C SER A 178 -23.19 -20.72 14.42
N ASN A 179 -24.41 -20.22 14.61
CA ASN A 179 -25.64 -21.00 14.44
C ASN A 179 -26.46 -20.37 13.32
N TRP A 180 -26.70 -21.15 12.26
CA TRP A 180 -27.39 -20.72 11.05
C TRP A 180 -28.89 -20.50 11.24
N GLN A 181 -29.51 -21.14 12.25
CA GLN A 181 -30.94 -21.00 12.56
C GLN A 181 -31.23 -19.69 13.31
N THR A 182 -30.34 -19.27 14.21
CA THR A 182 -30.53 -18.06 15.04
C THR A 182 -29.83 -16.82 14.49
N ASN A 183 -28.74 -16.97 13.73
CA ASN A 183 -28.01 -15.86 13.11
C ASN A 183 -27.65 -16.18 11.64
N PRO A 184 -28.62 -16.08 10.71
CA PRO A 184 -28.39 -16.37 9.30
C PRO A 184 -27.37 -15.41 8.67
N ALA A 185 -27.37 -14.12 9.03
CA ALA A 185 -26.47 -13.12 8.45
C ALA A 185 -24.99 -13.39 8.74
N GLY A 186 -24.66 -13.81 9.98
CA GLY A 186 -23.31 -14.23 10.34
C GLY A 186 -22.87 -15.49 9.58
N PHE A 187 -23.79 -16.43 9.38
CA PHE A 187 -23.53 -17.68 8.68
C PHE A 187 -23.33 -17.51 7.16
N VAL A 188 -24.04 -16.55 6.54
CA VAL A 188 -23.85 -16.17 5.13
C VAL A 188 -22.38 -15.85 4.81
N LYS A 189 -21.69 -15.15 5.70
CA LYS A 189 -20.27 -14.79 5.50
C LYS A 189 -19.34 -16.01 5.47
N ILE A 190 -19.68 -17.07 6.20
CA ILE A 190 -18.96 -18.34 6.19
C ILE A 190 -19.15 -19.04 4.84
N ILE A 191 -20.40 -19.09 4.35
CA ILE A 191 -20.73 -19.65 3.03
C ILE A 191 -20.03 -18.87 1.91
N GLU A 192 -20.03 -17.53 1.98
CA GLU A 192 -19.33 -16.67 1.04
C GLU A 192 -17.83 -16.99 0.96
N ASN A 193 -17.16 -17.09 2.11
CA ASN A 193 -15.74 -17.42 2.18
C ASN A 193 -15.46 -18.82 1.62
N LEU A 194 -16.32 -19.80 1.91
CA LEU A 194 -16.21 -21.16 1.40
C LEU A 194 -16.34 -21.19 -0.13
N HIS A 195 -17.33 -20.50 -0.71
CA HIS A 195 -17.47 -20.38 -2.17
C HIS A 195 -16.27 -19.68 -2.81
N LYS A 196 -15.75 -18.60 -2.21
CA LYS A 196 -14.57 -17.88 -2.73
C LYS A 196 -13.31 -18.75 -2.74
N LEU A 197 -13.10 -19.55 -1.69
CA LEU A 197 -11.98 -20.49 -1.63
C LEU A 197 -12.08 -21.55 -2.75
N GLU A 198 -13.29 -22.03 -3.04
CA GLU A 198 -13.50 -22.98 -4.13
C GLU A 198 -13.24 -22.34 -5.50
N ILE A 199 -13.71 -21.12 -5.75
CA ILE A 199 -13.44 -20.38 -6.98
C ILE A 199 -11.93 -20.25 -7.20
N LEU A 200 -11.17 -19.91 -6.15
CA LEU A 200 -9.71 -19.83 -6.22
C LEU A 200 -9.05 -21.19 -6.48
N ARG A 201 -9.61 -22.28 -5.93
CA ARG A 201 -9.09 -23.64 -6.15
C ARG A 201 -9.32 -24.12 -7.58
N LYS A 202 -10.47 -23.79 -8.17
CA LYS A 202 -10.81 -24.11 -9.57
C LYS A 202 -10.11 -23.18 -10.58
N ASN A 203 -9.68 -22.01 -10.14
CA ASN A 203 -8.93 -21.02 -10.94
C ASN A 203 -7.52 -20.79 -10.36
N PRO A 204 -6.64 -21.81 -10.37
CA PRO A 204 -5.27 -21.64 -9.88
C PRO A 204 -4.53 -20.60 -10.73
N LEU A 205 -3.51 -19.96 -10.15
CA LEU A 205 -2.59 -19.12 -10.93
C LEU A 205 -1.94 -20.00 -12.01
N ASP A 206 -1.99 -19.56 -13.26
CA ASP A 206 -1.37 -20.24 -14.40
C ASP A 206 -0.31 -19.37 -15.09
N GLY A 207 0.45 -20.01 -15.99
CA GLY A 207 1.53 -19.37 -16.74
C GLY A 207 2.70 -18.89 -15.88
N ILE A 208 3.28 -17.75 -16.27
CA ILE A 208 4.50 -17.19 -15.69
C ILE A 208 4.36 -16.94 -14.18
N SER A 209 3.18 -16.53 -13.71
CA SER A 209 2.95 -16.28 -12.28
C SER A 209 3.06 -17.55 -11.41
N LYS A 210 2.63 -18.69 -11.94
CA LYS A 210 2.74 -20.00 -11.26
C LYS A 210 4.19 -20.47 -11.19
N VAL A 211 4.90 -20.34 -12.32
CA VAL A 211 6.32 -20.66 -12.46
C VAL A 211 7.15 -19.77 -11.53
N PHE A 212 6.91 -18.47 -11.57
CA PHE A 212 7.61 -17.51 -10.72
C PHE A 212 7.38 -17.81 -9.23
N LYS A 213 6.14 -18.06 -8.78
CA LYS A 213 5.88 -18.43 -7.38
C LYS A 213 6.58 -19.74 -6.97
N ARG A 214 6.67 -20.72 -7.87
CA ARG A 214 7.33 -22.00 -7.63
C ARG A 214 8.85 -21.85 -7.51
N PHE A 215 9.46 -20.99 -8.32
CA PHE A 215 10.91 -20.79 -8.38
C PHE A 215 11.40 -19.55 -7.63
N PHE A 216 10.50 -18.76 -7.04
CA PHE A 216 10.84 -17.58 -6.27
C PHE A 216 11.89 -17.84 -5.19
N PRO A 217 11.83 -18.93 -4.41
CA PRO A 217 12.90 -19.23 -3.44
C PRO A 217 14.26 -19.44 -4.09
N LEU A 218 14.28 -20.04 -5.30
CA LEU A 218 15.50 -20.28 -6.07
C LEU A 218 16.06 -18.97 -6.66
N PHE A 219 15.20 -18.12 -7.24
CA PHE A 219 15.60 -16.82 -7.77
C PHE A 219 16.09 -15.88 -6.67
N LEU A 220 15.50 -15.94 -5.48
CA LEU A 220 15.96 -15.20 -4.32
C LEU A 220 17.36 -15.65 -3.91
N LEU A 221 17.60 -16.97 -3.89
CA LEU A 221 18.91 -17.54 -3.58
C LEU A 221 19.95 -17.15 -4.64
N LEU A 222 19.60 -17.19 -5.93
CA LEU A 222 20.44 -16.76 -7.04
C LEU A 222 20.79 -15.26 -6.94
N ALA A 223 19.82 -14.40 -6.64
CA ALA A 223 20.05 -12.96 -6.48
C ALA A 223 21.00 -12.65 -5.31
N ILE A 224 20.95 -13.46 -4.24
CA ILE A 224 21.88 -13.36 -3.10
C ILE A 224 23.28 -13.83 -3.48
N THR A 225 23.40 -14.85 -4.36
CA THR A 225 24.71 -15.44 -4.70
C THR A 225 25.42 -14.77 -5.87
N ILE A 226 24.71 -14.14 -6.81
CA ILE A 226 25.27 -13.42 -7.98
C ILE A 226 26.41 -12.44 -7.62
N PRO A 227 26.31 -11.61 -6.57
CA PRO A 227 27.38 -10.68 -6.19
C PRO A 227 28.69 -11.35 -5.77
N PHE A 228 28.65 -12.64 -5.41
CA PHE A 228 29.82 -13.41 -4.98
C PHE A 228 30.54 -14.13 -6.14
N PHE A 229 29.88 -14.23 -7.30
CA PHE A 229 30.45 -14.84 -8.50
C PHE A 229 30.91 -13.82 -9.55
N PHE A 230 30.42 -12.57 -9.48
CA PHE A 230 30.80 -11.50 -10.39
C PHE A 230 31.49 -10.36 -9.63
N PHE A 231 32.81 -10.41 -9.54
CA PHE A 231 33.63 -9.27 -9.07
C PHE A 231 33.50 -8.13 -10.07
N SER A 232 32.93 -6.99 -9.66
CA SER A 232 32.99 -5.76 -10.45
C SER A 232 34.32 -5.05 -10.15
N HIS A 233 35.21 -5.00 -11.14
CA HIS A 233 36.40 -4.17 -11.07
C HIS A 233 36.00 -2.69 -11.26
N LEU A 234 36.49 -1.82 -10.40
CA LEU A 234 36.41 -0.37 -10.57
C LEU A 234 37.44 0.05 -11.63
N GLU A 235 36.99 0.51 -12.79
CA GLU A 235 37.87 1.14 -13.77
C GLU A 235 38.23 2.58 -13.32
N PRO A 236 39.52 2.97 -13.32
CA PRO A 236 39.95 4.35 -13.17
C PRO A 236 40.00 5.03 -14.56
N GLY A 237 39.00 5.84 -14.89
CA GLY A 237 38.90 6.54 -16.18
C GLY A 237 39.04 8.06 -16.11
N VAL A 238 40.22 8.54 -16.53
CA VAL A 238 40.66 9.79 -17.21
C VAL A 238 39.96 11.16 -16.93
N SER A 239 40.82 12.13 -16.59
CA SER A 239 40.59 13.57 -16.34
C SER A 239 40.08 14.37 -17.56
N ASN A 240 39.08 15.24 -17.35
CA ASN A 240 38.55 16.20 -18.32
C ASN A 240 39.06 17.63 -18.05
N ILE A 241 40.35 17.89 -18.27
CA ILE A 241 40.89 19.26 -18.39
C ILE A 241 40.51 19.80 -19.77
N ARG A 242 39.24 20.18 -19.90
CA ARG A 242 38.80 21.27 -20.80
C ARG A 242 37.69 21.98 -20.05
N ASN A 243 37.93 23.22 -19.66
CA ASN A 243 36.92 24.03 -18.99
C ASN A 243 35.82 24.37 -20.01
N ARG A 244 34.77 23.54 -20.03
CA ARG A 244 33.57 23.69 -20.86
C ARG A 244 32.47 24.46 -20.14
N THR A 245 32.76 25.02 -18.97
CA THR A 245 31.80 25.76 -18.14
C THR A 245 31.27 26.97 -18.89
N GLN A 246 32.12 27.68 -19.64
CA GLN A 246 31.71 28.85 -20.42
C GLN A 246 30.75 28.49 -21.59
N GLU A 247 31.00 27.40 -22.32
CA GLU A 247 30.12 26.90 -23.39
C GLU A 247 28.80 26.32 -22.86
N ARG A 248 28.84 25.59 -21.74
CA ARG A 248 27.66 25.06 -21.06
C ARG A 248 26.78 26.20 -20.56
N ASP A 249 27.38 27.20 -19.93
CA ASP A 249 26.68 28.36 -19.36
C ASP A 249 26.05 29.22 -20.47
N HIS A 250 26.68 29.30 -21.65
CA HIS A 250 26.12 29.96 -22.83
C HIS A 250 24.92 29.23 -23.46
N LEU A 251 24.80 27.91 -23.23
CA LEU A 251 23.78 27.05 -23.85
C LEU A 251 22.64 26.62 -22.92
N SER A 252 22.77 26.75 -21.59
CA SER A 252 21.88 26.01 -20.66
C SER A 252 21.23 26.79 -19.52
N VAL A 253 21.50 28.09 -19.29
CA VAL A 253 20.86 28.83 -18.18
C VAL A 253 20.59 30.29 -18.59
N ALA A 254 19.37 30.80 -18.34
CA ALA A 254 19.09 32.22 -18.50
C ALA A 254 20.06 33.05 -17.63
N PRO A 255 20.78 34.06 -18.19
CA PRO A 255 21.83 34.82 -17.49
C PRO A 255 21.30 35.74 -16.38
N SER A 256 19.97 35.81 -16.26
CA SER A 256 19.25 36.58 -15.27
C SER A 256 17.86 35.96 -15.07
N PHE A 257 17.17 36.36 -14.01
CA PHE A 257 15.74 36.14 -13.87
C PHE A 257 15.06 37.41 -13.38
N GLU A 258 13.79 37.57 -13.71
CA GLU A 258 12.98 38.67 -13.21
C GLU A 258 12.15 38.22 -12.01
N TYR A 259 11.97 39.11 -11.05
CA TYR A 259 11.11 38.88 -9.89
C TYR A 259 10.18 40.09 -9.70
N VAL A 260 8.88 39.81 -9.59
CA VAL A 260 7.85 40.81 -9.33
C VAL A 260 7.56 40.85 -7.84
N PHE A 261 7.79 42.01 -7.22
CA PHE A 261 7.61 42.20 -5.79
C PHE A 261 6.14 42.36 -5.39
N ASP A 262 5.80 41.89 -4.19
CA ASP A 262 4.46 41.95 -3.60
C ASP A 262 4.33 43.09 -2.56
N GLY A 263 5.37 43.90 -2.38
CA GLY A 263 5.43 44.96 -1.36
C GLY A 263 5.81 44.50 0.04
N LYS A 264 6.06 43.20 0.25
CA LYS A 264 6.43 42.61 1.56
C LYS A 264 7.79 41.92 1.51
N GLU A 265 8.13 41.32 0.37
CA GLU A 265 9.40 40.63 0.17
C GLU A 265 10.58 41.61 0.14
N THR A 266 11.71 41.16 0.70
CA THR A 266 12.93 41.97 0.76
C THR A 266 13.86 41.62 -0.40
N MET A 267 14.53 42.61 -0.99
CA MET A 267 15.55 42.34 -2.01
C MET A 267 16.68 41.48 -1.44
N GLN A 268 16.97 41.59 -0.14
CA GLN A 268 17.98 40.78 0.54
C GLN A 268 17.65 39.28 0.46
N ARG A 269 16.38 38.87 0.65
CA ARG A 269 15.99 37.46 0.50
C ARG A 269 16.16 36.97 -0.94
N ILE A 270 15.73 37.78 -1.91
CA ILE A 270 15.86 37.43 -3.34
C ILE A 270 17.34 37.39 -3.76
N ALA A 271 18.18 38.28 -3.23
CA ALA A 271 19.61 38.28 -3.41
C ALA A 271 20.26 36.99 -2.87
N ARG A 272 19.85 36.53 -1.68
CA ARG A 272 20.33 35.25 -1.13
C ARG A 272 20.01 34.08 -2.05
N TYR A 273 18.78 34.04 -2.55
CA TYR A 273 18.36 33.06 -3.55
C TYR A 273 19.15 33.18 -4.86
N ALA A 274 19.30 34.39 -5.41
CA ALA A 274 19.97 34.63 -6.68
C ALA A 274 21.45 34.20 -6.64
N ILE A 275 22.19 34.64 -5.63
CA ILE A 275 23.60 34.25 -5.44
C ILE A 275 23.71 32.74 -5.27
N GLY A 276 22.83 32.13 -4.46
CA GLY A 276 22.80 30.67 -4.27
C GLY A 276 22.50 29.93 -5.58
N ARG A 277 21.54 30.41 -6.37
CA ARG A 277 21.15 29.83 -7.66
C ARG A 277 22.27 29.89 -8.68
N PHE A 278 23.00 31.00 -8.75
CA PHE A 278 24.03 31.21 -9.76
C PHE A 278 25.40 30.62 -9.36
N ASN A 279 25.74 30.64 -8.08
CA ASN A 279 27.08 30.30 -7.60
C ASN A 279 27.11 29.08 -6.64
N ALA A 280 25.96 28.51 -6.28
CA ALA A 280 25.84 27.41 -5.32
C ALA A 280 26.57 27.67 -3.98
N THR A 281 26.58 28.92 -3.52
CA THR A 281 27.27 29.36 -2.31
C THR A 281 26.32 29.80 -1.20
N ILE A 282 26.80 29.69 0.04
CA ILE A 282 26.15 30.33 1.20
C ILE A 282 26.53 31.80 1.20
N THR A 283 25.52 32.64 1.39
CA THR A 283 25.66 34.09 1.37
C THR A 283 26.06 34.66 2.73
N ASN A 284 26.95 35.65 2.71
CA ASN A 284 27.24 36.50 3.87
C ASN A 284 26.73 37.93 3.65
N GLU A 285 26.67 38.72 4.72
CA GLU A 285 26.14 40.09 4.69
C GLU A 285 26.86 41.01 3.69
N ARG A 286 28.18 40.85 3.52
CA ARG A 286 28.95 41.66 2.57
C ARG A 286 28.54 41.35 1.13
N MET A 287 28.43 40.06 0.79
CA MET A 287 28.00 39.61 -0.54
C MET A 287 26.60 40.11 -0.87
N ILE A 288 25.67 40.06 0.09
CA ILE A 288 24.29 40.49 -0.11
C ILE A 288 24.22 41.99 -0.33
N ARG A 289 24.90 42.79 0.50
CA ARG A 289 24.94 44.26 0.31
C ARG A 289 25.52 44.62 -1.04
N GLN A 290 26.64 44.02 -1.42
CA GLN A 290 27.25 44.25 -2.73
C GLN A 290 26.30 43.87 -3.86
N TYR A 291 25.66 42.70 -3.77
CA TYR A 291 24.76 42.20 -4.80
C TYR A 291 23.49 43.03 -4.96
N VAL A 292 22.88 43.45 -3.85
CA VAL A 292 21.69 44.31 -3.88
C VAL A 292 22.04 45.68 -4.47
N ASN A 293 23.19 46.27 -4.12
CA ASN A 293 23.63 47.54 -4.70
C ASN A 293 23.84 47.44 -6.22
N VAL A 294 24.51 46.38 -6.69
CA VAL A 294 24.70 46.13 -8.12
C VAL A 294 23.35 45.88 -8.81
N THR A 295 22.45 45.14 -8.18
CA THR A 295 21.11 44.87 -8.74
C THR A 295 20.29 46.16 -8.88
N LEU A 296 20.33 47.06 -7.88
CA LEU A 296 19.65 48.35 -7.95
C LEU A 296 20.21 49.20 -9.09
N ASP A 297 21.53 49.31 -9.19
CA ASP A 297 22.22 50.06 -10.25
C ASP A 297 21.88 49.53 -11.65
N GLU A 298 21.96 48.20 -11.85
CA GLU A 298 21.63 47.55 -13.13
C GLU A 298 20.16 47.75 -13.56
N ASN A 299 19.26 47.97 -12.60
CA ASN A 299 17.84 48.22 -12.86
C ASN A 299 17.48 49.72 -12.85
N GLY A 300 18.48 50.62 -12.77
CA GLY A 300 18.29 52.07 -12.84
C GLY A 300 17.72 52.70 -11.56
N TYR A 301 17.91 52.06 -10.41
CA TYR A 301 17.49 52.55 -9.11
C TYR A 301 18.68 53.03 -8.28
N ASP A 302 18.48 54.05 -7.44
CA ASP A 302 19.49 54.49 -6.47
C ASP A 302 19.74 53.41 -5.40
N GLY A 303 20.95 53.36 -4.86
CA GLY A 303 21.37 52.36 -3.87
C GLY A 303 20.59 52.41 -2.54
N LYS A 304 19.84 53.48 -2.26
CA LYS A 304 18.96 53.61 -1.08
C LYS A 304 17.47 53.41 -1.39
N SER A 305 17.15 53.01 -2.61
CA SER A 305 15.76 52.87 -3.04
C SER A 305 15.00 51.86 -2.17
N TRP A 306 13.91 52.33 -1.58
CA TRP A 306 13.01 51.55 -0.72
C TRP A 306 13.65 50.98 0.55
N GLU A 307 14.72 51.61 1.04
CA GLU A 307 15.37 51.21 2.28
C GLU A 307 14.49 51.49 3.50
N LYS A 308 14.24 50.46 4.31
CA LYS A 308 13.51 50.50 5.59
C LYS A 308 14.21 49.59 6.58
N ASN A 309 14.72 50.15 7.67
CA ASN A 309 15.42 49.40 8.73
C ASN A 309 16.58 48.52 8.21
N GLY A 310 17.32 48.99 7.20
CA GLY A 310 18.42 48.25 6.58
C GLY A 310 18.01 47.17 5.58
N PHE A 311 16.72 47.07 5.24
CA PHE A 311 16.18 46.18 4.20
C PHE A 311 15.60 46.98 3.05
N HIS A 312 15.75 46.50 1.82
CA HIS A 312 15.14 47.12 0.64
C HIS A 312 13.83 46.39 0.33
N ILE A 313 12.71 47.11 0.37
CA ILE A 313 11.36 46.55 0.20
C ILE A 313 10.65 47.27 -0.96
N PRO A 314 10.86 46.81 -2.21
CA PRO A 314 10.22 47.40 -3.37
C PRO A 314 8.69 47.36 -3.28
N PRO A 315 7.98 48.37 -3.79
CA PRO A 315 6.52 48.39 -3.86
C PRO A 315 5.94 47.18 -4.61
N ALA A 316 4.66 46.89 -4.34
CA ALA A 316 3.96 45.83 -5.07
C ALA A 316 3.88 46.15 -6.57
N GLY A 317 4.19 45.17 -7.40
CA GLY A 317 4.24 45.29 -8.87
C GLY A 317 5.58 45.76 -9.43
N THR A 318 6.57 46.08 -8.60
CA THR A 318 7.93 46.39 -9.08
C THR A 318 8.61 45.12 -9.59
N THR A 319 9.06 45.14 -10.84
CA THR A 319 9.87 44.07 -11.44
C THR A 319 11.34 44.42 -11.37
N ILE A 320 12.15 43.52 -10.82
CA ILE A 320 13.61 43.65 -10.76
C ILE A 320 14.24 42.46 -11.48
N LYS A 321 15.21 42.75 -12.34
CA LYS A 321 16.05 41.77 -13.02
C LYS A 321 17.27 41.46 -12.15
N TYR A 322 17.46 40.19 -11.83
CA TYR A 322 18.58 39.65 -11.06
C TYR A 322 19.57 38.96 -11.98
N SER A 323 20.75 39.57 -12.16
CA SER A 323 21.81 39.06 -13.04
C SER A 323 22.80 38.17 -12.29
N ARG A 324 23.53 37.33 -13.05
CA ARG A 324 24.61 36.50 -12.49
C ARG A 324 25.75 37.37 -11.94
N PRO A 325 26.21 37.14 -10.69
CA PRO A 325 27.30 37.91 -10.10
C PRO A 325 28.68 37.34 -10.42
N ASP A 326 29.19 37.64 -11.62
CA ASP A 326 30.49 37.14 -12.08
C ASP A 326 31.67 37.62 -11.22
N TYR A 327 31.51 38.75 -10.53
CA TYR A 327 32.50 39.33 -9.61
C TYR A 327 32.65 38.57 -8.29
N LEU A 328 31.76 37.63 -7.96
CA LEU A 328 31.87 36.80 -6.75
C LEU A 328 32.83 35.60 -6.92
N GLY A 329 33.47 35.47 -8.09
CA GLY A 329 34.54 34.52 -8.37
C GLY A 329 34.05 33.11 -8.79
N GLN A 330 35.00 32.30 -9.26
CA GLN A 330 34.75 30.90 -9.59
C GLN A 330 34.47 30.11 -8.31
N THR A 331 33.25 29.58 -8.24
CA THR A 331 32.72 28.84 -7.10
C THR A 331 32.56 27.37 -7.50
N ALA A 332 32.39 26.47 -6.52
CA ALA A 332 32.21 25.04 -6.75
C ALA A 332 30.86 24.70 -7.44
N THR A 333 30.25 25.64 -8.16
CA THR A 333 28.97 25.52 -8.87
C THR A 333 28.91 24.28 -9.75
N ASP A 334 30.01 23.95 -10.43
CA ASP A 334 30.09 22.77 -11.30
C ASP A 334 29.97 21.44 -10.54
N SER A 335 30.42 21.43 -9.28
CA SER A 335 30.46 20.23 -8.42
C SER A 335 29.33 20.15 -7.40
N ILE A 336 28.58 21.23 -7.17
CA ILE A 336 27.54 21.31 -6.11
C ILE A 336 26.21 21.85 -6.63
N GLY A 337 26.19 22.55 -7.78
CA GLY A 337 24.99 23.22 -8.30
C GLY A 337 23.80 22.28 -8.53
N ALA A 338 24.05 21.05 -8.99
CA ALA A 338 22.98 20.04 -9.14
C ALA A 338 22.37 19.65 -7.79
N ALA A 339 23.21 19.44 -6.77
CA ALA A 339 22.74 19.14 -5.41
C ALA A 339 22.00 20.34 -4.80
N TRP A 340 22.51 21.56 -4.99
CA TRP A 340 21.86 22.79 -4.52
C TRP A 340 20.45 22.93 -5.12
N LYS A 341 20.31 22.73 -6.44
CA LYS A 341 19.02 22.81 -7.13
C LYS A 341 18.03 21.76 -6.62
N TYR A 342 18.51 20.54 -6.39
CA TYR A 342 17.69 19.48 -5.83
C TYR A 342 17.21 19.79 -4.41
N TRP A 343 18.11 20.24 -3.53
CA TRP A 343 17.74 20.54 -2.15
C TRP A 343 16.87 21.79 -2.00
N THR A 344 16.90 22.71 -2.96
CA THR A 344 15.97 23.86 -2.95
C THR A 344 14.60 23.51 -3.52
N SER A 345 14.50 22.52 -4.42
CA SER A 345 13.23 22.11 -5.03
C SER A 345 12.33 21.25 -4.13
N ILE A 346 12.86 20.68 -3.04
CA ILE A 346 12.08 19.87 -2.09
C ILE A 346 11.12 20.68 -1.22
N VAL A 347 11.15 22.01 -1.27
CA VAL A 347 10.20 22.87 -0.56
C VAL A 347 9.35 23.63 -1.58
N SER A 348 8.06 23.76 -1.28
CA SER A 348 7.08 24.51 -2.08
C SER A 348 7.23 26.04 -1.95
N ASP A 349 8.45 26.51 -2.14
CA ASP A 349 8.87 27.90 -2.15
C ASP A 349 9.87 28.10 -3.28
N SER A 350 9.50 28.88 -4.29
CA SER A 350 10.31 29.10 -5.48
C SER A 350 11.59 29.90 -5.22
N ILE A 351 11.69 30.54 -4.05
CA ILE A 351 12.82 31.37 -3.62
C ILE A 351 13.51 30.83 -2.36
N SER A 352 13.48 29.50 -2.16
CA SER A 352 14.21 28.84 -1.09
C SER A 352 15.73 28.81 -1.35
N TYR A 353 16.55 28.86 -0.30
CA TYR A 353 18.01 28.87 -0.45
C TYR A 353 18.72 28.24 0.75
N LEU A 354 19.95 27.77 0.53
CA LEU A 354 20.77 27.20 1.59
C LEU A 354 21.47 28.27 2.43
N THR A 355 21.50 28.05 3.73
CA THR A 355 22.09 28.97 4.72
C THR A 355 23.27 28.38 5.48
N GLU A 356 23.34 27.05 5.60
CA GLU A 356 24.47 26.35 6.24
C GLU A 356 24.70 25.00 5.55
N PHE A 357 25.98 24.58 5.42
CA PHE A 357 26.39 23.30 4.84
C PHE A 357 26.84 22.33 5.94
N TYR A 358 27.05 21.07 5.57
CA TYR A 358 27.52 20.06 6.50
C TYR A 358 28.96 20.33 6.98
N HIS A 359 29.16 20.23 8.29
CA HIS A 359 30.45 20.37 8.97
C HIS A 359 30.64 19.22 9.97
N ALA A 360 31.44 18.23 9.60
CA ALA A 360 31.69 17.04 10.43
C ALA A 360 32.38 17.37 11.77
N LYS A 361 33.19 18.44 11.81
CA LYS A 361 33.94 18.89 12.98
C LYS A 361 33.80 20.40 13.12
N PRO A 362 33.78 20.93 14.36
CA PRO A 362 33.82 22.36 14.57
C PRO A 362 35.18 22.93 14.12
N SER A 363 35.18 24.16 13.62
CA SER A 363 36.35 24.98 13.35
C SER A 363 36.27 26.28 14.15
N ALA A 364 37.30 27.13 14.08
CA ALA A 364 37.32 28.41 14.79
C ALA A 364 36.11 29.32 14.44
N ASN A 365 35.55 29.17 13.24
CA ASN A 365 34.47 30.01 12.72
C ASN A 365 33.17 29.25 12.42
N GLN A 366 33.13 27.93 12.59
CA GLN A 366 31.97 27.10 12.25
C GLN A 366 31.73 26.05 13.32
N ARG A 367 30.48 25.94 13.78
CA ARG A 367 30.07 24.85 14.67
C ARG A 367 30.00 23.54 13.89
N GLN A 368 29.97 22.42 14.61
CA GLN A 368 29.57 21.16 14.01
C GLN A 368 28.13 21.27 13.49
N HIS A 369 27.93 20.83 12.25
CA HIS A 369 26.64 20.89 11.57
C HIS A 369 26.39 19.58 10.81
N ASN A 370 25.40 18.82 11.24
CA ASN A 370 25.17 17.44 10.77
C ASN A 370 24.23 17.36 9.56
N GLY A 371 24.02 18.46 8.84
CA GLY A 371 23.07 18.54 7.74
C GLY A 371 23.27 19.79 6.88
N ILE A 372 22.22 20.17 6.16
CA ILE A 372 22.11 21.45 5.46
C ILE A 372 20.89 22.22 5.96
N ASP A 373 20.98 23.54 5.98
CA ASP A 373 19.87 24.41 6.41
C ASP A 373 19.24 25.08 5.20
N LEU A 374 17.98 24.72 4.92
CA LEU A 374 17.19 25.25 3.82
C LEU A 374 16.22 26.31 4.33
N ALA A 375 16.55 27.58 4.09
CA ALA A 375 15.69 28.70 4.46
C ALA A 375 14.49 28.79 3.52
N SER A 376 13.30 28.93 4.10
CA SER A 376 12.04 29.10 3.38
C SER A 376 11.01 29.74 4.31
N ARG A 377 9.93 30.29 3.75
CA ARG A 377 8.82 30.84 4.56
C ARG A 377 8.22 29.78 5.48
N GLN A 378 7.85 30.18 6.70
CA GLN A 378 7.11 29.32 7.62
C GLN A 378 5.79 28.86 6.97
N GLY A 379 5.45 27.58 7.16
CA GLY A 379 4.27 26.94 6.58
C GLY A 379 4.47 26.43 5.15
N ALA A 380 5.61 26.69 4.48
CA ALA A 380 5.90 26.09 3.18
C ALA A 380 5.92 24.56 3.29
N ARG A 381 5.27 23.86 2.36
CA ARG A 381 5.24 22.38 2.35
C ARG A 381 6.61 21.83 1.98
N ILE A 382 7.06 20.84 2.74
CA ILE A 382 8.22 20.00 2.45
C ILE A 382 7.69 18.80 1.66
N LEU A 383 8.25 18.56 0.48
CA LEU A 383 7.85 17.50 -0.45
C LEU A 383 8.74 16.27 -0.28
N ALA A 384 8.15 15.08 -0.37
CA ALA A 384 8.88 13.83 -0.33
C ALA A 384 9.78 13.70 -1.57
N PRO A 385 11.12 13.61 -1.41
CA PRO A 385 12.03 13.45 -2.53
C PRO A 385 11.85 12.13 -3.30
N PHE A 386 11.28 11.11 -2.66
CA PHE A 386 11.06 9.79 -3.23
C PHE A 386 10.03 9.00 -2.42
N ALA A 387 9.55 7.89 -2.98
CA ALA A 387 8.69 6.96 -2.26
C ALA A 387 9.46 6.26 -1.12
N ALA A 388 8.92 6.30 0.08
CA ALA A 388 9.58 5.80 1.29
C ALA A 388 8.57 5.53 2.42
N LYS A 389 9.05 4.93 3.50
CA LYS A 389 8.28 4.83 4.75
C LYS A 389 8.61 6.03 5.64
N ALA A 390 7.58 6.76 6.06
CA ALA A 390 7.70 7.91 6.95
C ALA A 390 7.76 7.47 8.42
N TRP A 391 8.55 8.19 9.21
CA TRP A 391 8.67 8.07 10.65
C TRP A 391 8.75 9.46 11.25
N THR A 392 8.18 9.66 12.42
CA THR A 392 8.10 10.95 13.09
C THR A 392 8.87 10.87 14.40
N SER A 393 9.39 12.01 14.85
CA SER A 393 10.06 12.13 16.14
C SER A 393 9.97 13.55 16.65
N LYS A 394 10.31 13.74 17.91
CA LYS A 394 10.42 15.06 18.52
C LYS A 394 11.54 15.07 19.54
N ASP A 395 12.43 16.05 19.46
CA ASP A 395 13.44 16.30 20.47
C ASP A 395 13.64 17.82 20.70
N GLU A 396 14.37 18.17 21.76
CA GLU A 396 14.56 19.57 22.15
C GLU A 396 15.30 20.40 21.10
N ARG A 397 16.32 19.81 20.46
CA ARG A 397 17.16 20.51 19.50
C ARG A 397 16.49 20.59 18.13
N GLY A 398 15.96 19.47 17.64
CA GLY A 398 15.34 19.31 16.34
C GLY A 398 13.87 19.68 16.25
N GLY A 399 13.21 19.91 17.38
CA GLY A 399 11.79 20.20 17.39
C GLY A 399 10.99 19.03 16.85
N VAL A 400 10.04 19.30 15.96
CA VAL A 400 9.22 18.30 15.27
C VAL A 400 9.97 17.79 14.03
N ILE A 401 10.09 16.47 13.92
CA ILE A 401 10.95 15.82 12.93
C ILE A 401 10.13 14.80 12.13
N ILE A 402 10.37 14.74 10.82
CA ILE A 402 9.93 13.65 9.94
C ILE A 402 11.13 13.05 9.22
N GLY A 403 11.26 11.73 9.30
CA GLY A 403 12.26 10.93 8.64
C GLY A 403 11.65 10.03 7.57
N LEU A 404 12.23 10.05 6.37
CA LEU A 404 11.92 9.12 5.30
C LEU A 404 12.98 8.04 5.23
N VAL A 405 12.54 6.78 5.23
CA VAL A 405 13.41 5.61 5.25
C VAL A 405 13.06 4.69 4.08
N ARG A 406 14.08 4.35 3.28
CA ARG A 406 14.01 3.30 2.26
C ARG A 406 15.30 2.48 2.28
N GLU A 407 15.26 1.27 1.73
CA GLU A 407 16.31 0.22 1.69
C GLU A 407 17.70 0.54 2.28
N LYS A 408 18.39 1.59 1.81
CA LYS A 408 19.79 1.90 2.14
C LYS A 408 20.00 3.28 2.78
N ASP A 409 19.01 4.16 2.78
CA ASP A 409 19.16 5.57 3.11
C ASP A 409 18.02 6.17 3.94
N VAL A 410 18.38 7.23 4.67
CA VAL A 410 17.50 8.00 5.54
C VAL A 410 17.65 9.47 5.21
N ILE A 411 16.54 10.20 5.11
CA ILE A 411 16.50 11.66 5.11
C ILE A 411 15.62 12.11 6.26
N LEU A 412 16.10 13.06 7.07
CA LEU A 412 15.28 13.71 8.08
C LEU A 412 15.12 15.18 7.78
N PHE A 413 13.92 15.67 8.07
CA PHE A 413 13.55 17.07 8.08
C PHE A 413 13.22 17.45 9.53
N MET A 414 13.95 18.44 10.05
CA MET A 414 13.80 18.94 11.42
C MET A 414 13.20 20.35 11.41
N HIS A 415 12.83 20.85 12.58
CA HIS A 415 12.18 22.15 12.79
C HIS A 415 10.81 22.32 12.12
N CYS A 416 10.11 21.21 11.83
CA CYS A 416 8.81 21.28 11.17
C CYS A 416 7.75 22.02 12.02
N ASP A 417 6.81 22.70 11.38
CA ASP A 417 5.64 23.30 12.05
C ASP A 417 4.56 22.24 12.26
N LYS A 418 4.18 21.55 11.18
CA LYS A 418 3.19 20.47 11.17
C LYS A 418 3.66 19.26 10.38
N LEU A 419 3.32 18.08 10.87
CA LEU A 419 3.46 16.80 10.18
C LEU A 419 2.17 16.52 9.41
N LEU A 420 2.29 16.01 8.19
CA LEU A 420 1.16 15.64 7.34
C LEU A 420 1.02 14.11 7.18
N TYR A 421 1.92 13.34 7.79
CA TYR A 421 2.00 11.89 7.73
C TYR A 421 2.22 11.29 9.12
N LEU A 422 1.81 10.03 9.28
CA LEU A 422 1.95 9.24 10.51
C LEU A 422 3.10 8.24 10.44
N ASP A 423 3.50 7.76 11.61
CA ASP A 423 4.51 6.71 11.75
C ASP A 423 4.16 5.46 10.96
N GLY A 424 5.08 5.05 10.11
CA GLY A 424 5.00 3.84 9.31
C GLY A 424 4.12 3.95 8.06
N GLN A 425 3.60 5.13 7.73
CA GLN A 425 2.87 5.37 6.49
C GLN A 425 3.82 5.39 5.28
N GLU A 426 3.37 4.87 4.13
CA GLU A 426 4.11 4.99 2.87
C GLU A 426 3.81 6.35 2.21
N VAL A 427 4.86 7.05 1.80
CA VAL A 427 4.80 8.29 1.02
C VAL A 427 5.15 8.01 -0.43
N MET A 428 4.60 8.77 -1.36
CA MET A 428 5.00 8.81 -2.76
C MET A 428 5.94 10.00 -3.01
N ALA A 429 6.74 9.93 -4.09
CA ALA A 429 7.54 11.07 -4.51
C ALA A 429 6.62 12.28 -4.83
N GLY A 430 6.99 13.46 -4.36
CA GLY A 430 6.22 14.70 -4.52
C GLY A 430 5.16 14.95 -3.44
N ASP A 431 4.85 13.96 -2.58
CA ASP A 431 3.84 14.13 -1.54
C ASP A 431 4.26 15.22 -0.52
N PRO A 432 3.34 16.11 -0.09
CA PRO A 432 3.63 17.07 0.98
C PRO A 432 3.63 16.34 2.33
N ILE A 433 4.81 16.19 2.94
CA ILE A 433 5.02 15.36 4.13
C ILE A 433 5.01 16.15 5.45
N ALA A 434 5.40 17.41 5.39
CA ALA A 434 5.46 18.32 6.53
C ALA A 434 5.44 19.78 6.04
N THR A 435 5.50 20.70 6.98
CA THR A 435 5.63 22.14 6.71
C THR A 435 6.82 22.73 7.44
N VAL A 436 7.52 23.68 6.81
CA VAL A 436 8.64 24.44 7.37
C VAL A 436 8.17 25.18 8.61
N GLY A 437 8.92 25.09 9.70
CA GLY A 437 8.55 25.68 10.97
C GLY A 437 9.72 26.31 11.70
N ILE A 438 9.47 26.52 12.99
CA ILE A 438 10.44 27.08 13.93
C ILE A 438 10.48 26.30 15.25
N THR A 439 10.18 25.00 15.21
CA THR A 439 10.18 24.17 16.42
C THR A 439 11.60 23.74 16.80
N GLY A 440 11.88 23.59 18.09
CA GLY A 440 13.22 23.27 18.60
C GLY A 440 14.17 24.46 18.60
N HIS A 441 15.47 24.21 18.48
CA HIS A 441 16.51 25.26 18.51
C HIS A 441 16.77 25.79 17.10
N THR A 442 16.20 26.97 16.81
CA THR A 442 16.30 27.62 15.51
C THR A 442 16.48 29.13 15.65
N THR A 443 17.12 29.75 14.66
CA THR A 443 17.26 31.22 14.53
C THR A 443 16.22 31.84 13.60
N GLY A 444 15.40 31.03 12.92
CA GLY A 444 14.38 31.50 11.98
C GLY A 444 13.78 30.37 11.14
N PRO A 445 12.74 30.63 10.33
CA PRO A 445 12.08 29.60 9.52
C PRO A 445 13.04 28.91 8.53
N HIS A 446 13.29 27.62 8.74
CA HIS A 446 14.08 26.78 7.83
C HIS A 446 13.77 25.29 8.04
N ALA A 447 14.12 24.46 7.05
CA ALA A 447 14.17 23.01 7.19
C ALA A 447 15.62 22.58 7.34
N HIS A 448 15.98 22.00 8.49
CA HIS A 448 17.27 21.36 8.68
C HIS A 448 17.21 19.93 8.14
N VAL A 449 18.01 19.65 7.11
CA VAL A 449 17.98 18.38 6.38
C VAL A 449 19.20 17.54 6.74
N VAL A 450 18.96 16.37 7.32
CA VAL A 450 20.00 15.39 7.67
C VAL A 450 19.87 14.19 6.75
N THR A 451 20.98 13.76 6.16
CA THR A 451 21.02 12.52 5.37
C THR A 451 21.84 11.45 6.06
N GLY A 452 21.51 10.18 5.84
CA GLY A 452 22.21 9.08 6.45
C GLY A 452 22.15 7.78 5.64
N LEU A 453 23.10 6.90 5.93
CA LEU A 453 23.14 5.53 5.41
C LEU A 453 22.70 4.56 6.50
N ILE A 454 21.80 3.65 6.16
CA ILE A 454 21.31 2.62 7.09
C ILE A 454 22.47 1.69 7.45
N ASP A 455 22.74 1.56 8.74
CA ASP A 455 23.80 0.72 9.28
C ASP A 455 23.34 0.15 10.63
N ARG A 456 23.49 -1.18 10.82
CA ARG A 456 23.16 -1.86 12.08
C ARG A 456 23.95 -1.31 13.26
N ASN A 457 25.16 -0.81 13.00
CA ASN A 457 26.05 -0.19 13.98
C ASN A 457 25.97 1.35 13.95
N GLY A 458 24.89 1.91 13.38
CA GLY A 458 24.64 3.35 13.37
C GLY A 458 24.42 3.91 14.77
N ASP A 459 24.99 5.09 15.01
CA ASP A 459 24.89 5.85 16.27
C ASP A 459 23.59 6.66 16.35
N LYS A 460 22.94 6.91 15.22
CA LYS A 460 21.63 7.58 15.14
C LYS A 460 20.51 6.60 14.87
N ARG A 461 19.29 6.99 15.25
CA ARG A 461 18.09 6.16 15.11
C ARG A 461 16.86 7.00 14.74
N ILE A 462 16.05 6.48 13.83
CA ILE A 462 14.71 6.99 13.53
C ILE A 462 13.75 5.79 13.38
N GLY A 463 12.64 5.82 14.10
CA GLY A 463 11.76 4.64 14.24
C GLY A 463 12.53 3.39 14.67
N ASN A 464 12.49 2.36 13.82
CA ASN A 464 13.18 1.08 14.06
C ASN A 464 14.51 0.94 13.30
N VAL A 465 15.02 2.00 12.70
CA VAL A 465 16.21 1.96 11.83
C VAL A 465 17.37 2.74 12.45
N ARG A 466 18.55 2.12 12.45
CA ARG A 466 19.82 2.75 12.81
C ARG A 466 20.55 3.22 11.55
N TYR A 467 21.20 4.37 11.63
CA TYR A 467 21.90 4.97 10.50
C TYR A 467 23.12 5.77 10.96
N LYS A 468 24.05 6.00 10.02
CA LYS A 468 25.19 6.92 10.17
C LYS A 468 24.94 8.15 9.33
N VAL A 469 25.13 9.34 9.92
CA VAL A 469 24.99 10.62 9.21
C VAL A 469 26.04 10.72 8.13
N ILE A 470 25.63 11.19 6.95
CA ILE A 470 26.53 11.57 5.86
C ILE A 470 26.17 12.96 5.35
N ASP A 471 27.14 13.61 4.72
CA ASP A 471 26.97 14.92 4.08
C ASP A 471 25.83 14.86 3.02
N PRO A 472 24.81 15.72 3.08
CA PRO A 472 23.73 15.79 2.09
C PRO A 472 24.18 16.01 0.65
N ILE A 473 25.31 16.69 0.43
CA ILE A 473 25.90 16.84 -0.92
C ILE A 473 26.48 15.50 -1.38
N LYS A 474 27.23 14.81 -0.52
CA LYS A 474 27.74 13.46 -0.80
C LYS A 474 26.62 12.46 -1.02
N TRP A 475 25.56 12.52 -0.21
CA TRP A 475 24.37 11.69 -0.35
C TRP A 475 23.72 11.88 -1.72
N PHE A 476 23.59 13.13 -2.19
CA PHE A 476 23.02 13.42 -3.52
C PHE A 476 23.81 12.74 -4.64
N TYR A 477 25.15 12.83 -4.62
CA TYR A 477 25.98 12.20 -5.65
C TYR A 477 26.05 10.68 -5.56
N LEU A 478 25.82 10.11 -4.37
CA LEU A 478 25.77 8.66 -4.16
C LEU A 478 24.49 8.04 -4.74
N PHE A 479 23.34 8.69 -4.52
CA PHE A 479 22.03 8.14 -4.91
C PHE A 479 21.45 8.71 -6.19
N LYS A 480 21.93 9.88 -6.65
CA LYS A 480 21.47 10.59 -7.85
C LYS A 480 19.94 10.63 -7.99
N PRO A 481 19.23 11.16 -6.99
CA PRO A 481 17.77 11.19 -7.00
C PRO A 481 17.23 12.08 -8.12
N ASN A 482 16.06 11.73 -8.64
CA ASN A 482 15.29 12.63 -9.50
C ASN A 482 14.71 13.76 -8.65
N SER A 483 14.53 14.95 -9.24
CA SER A 483 13.78 16.02 -8.57
C SER A 483 12.32 15.58 -8.39
N PRO A 484 11.72 15.84 -7.22
CA PRO A 484 10.33 15.47 -6.92
C PRO A 484 9.30 16.20 -7.76
#